data_AF-A0A662X216-F1
#
_entry.id   AF-A0A662X216-F1
#
_cell.length_a   1.000
_cell.length_b   1.000
_cell.length_c   1.000
_cell.angle_alpha   90.00
_cell.angle_beta   90.00
_cell.angle_gamma   90.00
#
_symmetry.space_group_name_H-M   'P 1'
#
loop_
_entity.id
_entity.type
_entity.pdbx_description
1 polymer ?
#
loop_
_entity_poly.entity_id
_entity_poly.type
_entity_poly.pdbx_seq_one_letter_code
_entity_poly.pdbx_strand_id
1 'polypeptide(L)'
;MCASKTSGYQGFKSFAAQNCATLKPGESYEQRATKFSSMGSRIIAPPVLNRVGRHSHESVAMQNGQLVQPEHYHLPDRRGVSVNEKRPEAKPFITPSTYQRDFPAYDEERRRVLRLSLEDYETAFLTVAKQESPQQQRQTIRLAQVPTVLQLALGDAAVPRVVSVFVKFLDRRGSERDFITWDLFCQAVDHADDLFEYELTRGKATGSASSTHGAWSAGHVASAIQSSTPHSSYRKDFGGYGDNPRERPYMRKRGMASTTSDLNPGTSRATNQMPGYSGFLPLTTHNPQAVTQASGPEEIETLHPTPRVALRLFHSDNIPGYTGHKPLECVNYHGECRAGCDPTTTTGDSYQPHQ
;
A
#
# COMPACT_ATOMS: atom_id res chain seq x y z
N MET A 1 48.42 20.20 -28.35
CA MET A 1 48.85 19.37 -27.22
C MET A 1 49.18 20.31 -26.06
N CYS A 2 48.34 20.37 -25.03
CA CYS A 2 48.61 21.18 -23.84
C CYS A 2 49.00 20.23 -22.69
N ALA A 3 50.24 20.35 -22.22
CA ALA A 3 50.79 19.53 -21.16
C ALA A 3 50.20 19.97 -19.80
N SER A 4 49.51 19.05 -19.14
CA SER A 4 49.05 19.16 -17.75
C SER A 4 50.27 19.21 -16.82
N LYS A 5 50.44 20.32 -16.09
CA LYS A 5 51.48 20.52 -15.08
C LYS A 5 51.07 19.97 -13.71
N THR A 6 50.77 18.68 -13.61
CA THR A 6 50.56 18.04 -12.29
C THR A 6 51.23 16.66 -12.23
N SER A 7 52.39 16.59 -11.59
CA SER A 7 53.07 15.35 -11.22
C SER A 7 52.58 14.89 -9.84
N GLY A 8 51.34 14.39 -9.79
CA GLY A 8 50.74 13.86 -8.57
C GLY A 8 49.69 12.79 -8.88
N TYR A 9 49.44 11.90 -7.93
CA TYR A 9 48.46 10.81 -8.08
C TYR A 9 47.05 11.38 -8.32
N GLN A 10 46.54 11.23 -9.55
CA GLN A 10 45.23 11.71 -9.98
C GLN A 10 44.09 10.70 -9.75
N GLY A 11 44.34 9.61 -9.01
CA GLY A 11 43.41 8.49 -8.90
C GLY A 11 42.21 8.72 -7.97
N PHE A 12 42.22 9.77 -7.14
CA PHE A 12 41.12 10.02 -6.20
C PHE A 12 40.00 10.83 -6.87
N LYS A 13 38.88 10.16 -7.14
CA LYS A 13 37.59 10.82 -7.44
C LYS A 13 36.71 10.75 -6.20
N SER A 14 36.12 11.87 -5.79
CA SER A 14 35.17 11.91 -4.67
C SER A 14 33.96 11.00 -4.95
N PHE A 15 33.33 10.47 -3.90
CA PHE A 15 32.19 9.53 -4.04
C PHE A 15 31.05 10.11 -4.90
N ALA A 16 30.87 11.44 -4.91
CA ALA A 16 29.90 12.14 -5.75
C ALA A 16 30.29 12.19 -7.24
N ALA A 17 31.58 12.06 -7.57
CA ALA A 17 32.12 12.07 -8.93
C ALA A 17 32.44 10.66 -9.46
N GLN A 18 32.21 9.61 -8.68
CA GLN A 18 32.36 8.22 -9.10
C GLN A 18 31.05 7.72 -9.71
N ASN A 19 31.14 7.08 -10.88
CA ASN A 19 30.00 6.40 -11.47
C ASN A 19 29.61 5.21 -10.58
N CYS A 20 28.34 5.12 -10.19
CA CYS A 20 27.86 4.04 -9.33
C CYS A 20 28.02 2.68 -10.05
N ALA A 21 28.65 1.70 -9.39
CA ALA A 21 29.00 0.40 -9.98
C ALA A 21 27.81 -0.47 -10.43
N THR A 22 26.58 -0.02 -10.14
CA THR A 22 25.32 -0.72 -10.47
C THR A 22 24.67 -0.23 -11.77
N LEU A 23 25.25 0.76 -12.45
CA LEU A 23 24.76 1.21 -13.75
C LEU A 23 25.13 0.21 -14.85
N LYS A 24 24.15 -0.15 -15.68
CA LYS A 24 24.41 -1.01 -16.84
C LYS A 24 25.30 -0.25 -17.85
N PRO A 25 26.20 -0.95 -18.58
CA PRO A 25 27.00 -0.32 -19.62
C PRO A 25 26.11 0.45 -20.61
N GLY A 26 26.35 1.77 -20.73
CA GLY A 26 25.61 2.66 -21.63
C GLY A 26 24.47 3.47 -21.01
N GLU A 27 24.11 3.28 -19.74
CA GLU A 27 23.09 4.13 -19.08
C GLU A 27 23.72 5.32 -18.32
N SER A 28 23.21 6.53 -18.56
CA SER A 28 23.58 7.74 -17.81
C SER A 28 22.56 8.11 -16.72
N TYR A 29 22.96 8.91 -15.73
CA TYR A 29 22.10 9.34 -14.62
C TYR A 29 20.85 10.11 -15.10
N GLU A 30 21.03 10.96 -16.11
CA GLU A 30 19.98 11.77 -16.74
C GLU A 30 18.92 10.89 -17.45
N GLN A 31 19.36 9.82 -18.11
CA GLN A 31 18.47 8.85 -18.76
C GLN A 31 17.66 8.03 -17.75
N ARG A 32 18.23 7.75 -16.56
CA ARG A 32 17.53 7.03 -15.50
C ARG A 32 16.52 7.91 -14.75
N ALA A 33 16.86 9.17 -14.49
CA ALA A 33 15.97 10.12 -13.81
C ALA A 33 14.69 10.38 -14.63
N THR A 34 14.79 10.43 -15.96
CA THR A 34 13.66 10.62 -16.88
C THR A 34 12.79 9.38 -17.06
N LYS A 35 13.36 8.17 -16.91
CA LYS A 35 12.64 6.89 -16.98
C LYS A 35 11.54 6.76 -15.91
N PHE A 36 11.75 7.34 -14.73
CA PHE A 36 10.80 7.28 -13.62
C PHE A 36 9.88 8.51 -13.51
N SER A 37 10.23 9.65 -14.13
CA SER A 37 9.37 10.83 -14.13
C SER A 37 8.17 10.68 -15.07
N SER A 38 8.30 9.97 -16.19
CA SER A 38 7.21 9.79 -17.16
C SER A 38 6.17 8.75 -16.73
N MET A 39 6.56 7.76 -15.92
CA MET A 39 5.61 6.77 -15.38
C MET A 39 4.83 7.30 -14.18
N GLY A 40 5.40 8.22 -13.39
CA GLY A 40 4.71 8.84 -12.25
C GLY A 40 3.66 9.88 -12.65
N SER A 41 3.80 10.53 -13.80
CA SER A 41 2.89 11.60 -14.24
C SER A 41 1.53 11.11 -14.75
N ARG A 42 1.39 9.83 -15.12
CA ARG A 42 0.10 9.23 -15.52
C ARG A 42 -0.74 8.72 -14.36
N ILE A 43 -0.14 8.49 -13.19
CA ILE A 43 -0.85 8.00 -12.00
C ILE A 43 -1.44 9.18 -11.20
N ILE A 44 -0.81 10.35 -11.29
CA ILE A 44 -1.25 11.56 -10.62
C ILE A 44 -2.23 12.30 -11.55
N ALA A 45 -3.49 12.40 -11.16
CA ALA A 45 -4.46 13.24 -11.85
C ALA A 45 -3.90 14.67 -11.99
N PRO A 46 -4.10 15.35 -13.13
CA PRO A 46 -3.58 16.71 -13.31
C PRO A 46 -4.07 17.60 -12.16
N PRO A 47 -3.30 18.63 -11.72
CA PRO A 47 -3.59 19.40 -10.51
C PRO A 47 -5.00 20.00 -10.44
N VAL A 48 -5.63 20.17 -11.60
CA VAL A 48 -7.00 20.68 -11.78
C VAL A 48 -8.07 19.63 -11.45
N LEU A 49 -7.75 18.34 -11.58
CA LEU A 49 -8.63 17.19 -11.33
C LEU A 49 -8.31 16.45 -10.03
N ASN A 50 -7.30 16.91 -9.27
CA ASN A 50 -6.92 16.29 -8.02
C ASN A 50 -7.91 16.66 -6.91
N ARG A 51 -8.56 15.66 -6.30
CA ARG A 51 -9.50 15.83 -5.17
C ARG A 51 -8.89 16.56 -3.98
N VAL A 52 -7.57 16.54 -3.84
CA VAL A 52 -6.85 17.15 -2.71
C VAL A 52 -6.51 18.63 -2.97
N GLY A 53 -6.74 19.12 -4.20
CA GLY A 53 -6.52 20.50 -4.64
C GLY A 53 -5.16 20.74 -5.31
N ARG A 54 -5.00 21.93 -5.91
CA ARG A 54 -3.86 22.34 -6.75
C ARG A 54 -2.48 22.27 -6.05
N HIS A 55 -2.44 22.45 -4.73
CA HIS A 55 -1.21 22.51 -3.92
C HIS A 55 -1.03 21.31 -2.98
N SER A 56 -1.73 20.22 -3.24
CA SER A 56 -1.78 19.05 -2.35
C SER A 56 -0.45 18.33 -2.11
N HIS A 57 0.51 18.49 -3.02
CA HIS A 57 1.83 17.86 -2.94
C HIS A 57 2.96 18.85 -2.63
N GLU A 58 2.63 20.12 -2.44
CA GLU A 58 3.60 21.14 -2.10
C GLU A 58 3.70 21.25 -0.58
N SER A 59 4.86 20.92 -0.01
CA SER A 59 5.09 21.20 1.40
C SER A 59 5.23 22.71 1.63
N VAL A 60 4.91 23.17 2.84
CA VAL A 60 5.11 24.59 3.23
C VAL A 60 6.58 25.00 3.02
N ALA A 61 7.51 24.07 3.27
CA ALA A 61 8.94 24.28 3.03
C ALA A 61 9.28 24.39 1.53
N MET A 62 8.58 23.68 0.64
CA MET A 62 8.78 23.78 -0.81
C MET A 62 8.25 25.10 -1.37
N GLN A 63 7.08 25.58 -0.94
CA GLN A 63 6.57 26.90 -1.36
C GLN A 63 7.46 28.02 -0.83
N ASN A 64 7.89 27.94 0.44
CA ASN A 64 8.77 28.94 1.03
C ASN A 64 10.17 28.89 0.41
N GLY A 65 10.70 27.70 0.13
CA GLY A 65 12.02 27.50 -0.48
C GLY A 65 12.12 28.01 -1.92
N GLN A 66 11.02 28.05 -2.68
CA GLN A 66 10.99 28.65 -4.02
C GLN A 66 11.19 30.17 -4.00
N LEU A 67 10.93 30.83 -2.87
CA LEU A 67 11.12 32.27 -2.68
C LEU A 67 12.47 32.60 -2.01
N VAL A 68 13.22 31.60 -1.54
CA VAL A 68 14.52 31.80 -0.88
C VAL A 68 15.61 31.82 -1.93
N GLN A 69 16.03 33.02 -2.33
CA GLN A 69 17.23 33.22 -3.13
C GLN A 69 18.48 33.08 -2.25
N PRO A 70 19.64 32.72 -2.83
CA PRO A 70 20.92 32.67 -2.10
C PRO A 70 21.25 33.98 -1.36
N GLU A 71 20.74 35.10 -1.88
CA GLU A 71 20.89 36.44 -1.32
C GLU A 71 20.12 36.64 0.00
N HIS A 72 19.10 35.82 0.27
CA HIS A 72 18.31 35.85 1.51
C HIS A 72 19.00 35.11 2.66
N TYR A 73 20.14 34.43 2.40
CA TYR A 73 20.92 33.77 3.44
C TYR A 73 21.80 34.79 4.17
N HIS A 74 21.44 35.12 5.40
CA HIS A 74 22.28 35.90 6.31
C HIS A 74 22.88 35.00 7.38
N LEU A 75 24.18 35.18 7.66
CA LEU A 75 24.85 34.49 8.75
C LEU A 75 24.16 34.85 10.08
N PRO A 76 23.63 33.87 10.83
CA PRO A 76 23.03 34.15 12.13
C PRO A 76 24.04 34.82 13.04
N ASP A 77 23.65 35.91 13.70
CA ASP A 77 24.52 36.62 14.63
C ASP A 77 25.00 35.65 15.73
N ARG A 78 26.28 35.69 16.07
CA ARG A 78 26.95 34.76 17.01
C ARG A 78 26.33 34.78 18.42
N ARG A 79 25.53 35.80 18.71
CA ARG A 79 24.81 35.98 19.97
C ARG A 79 23.46 35.23 20.01
N GLY A 80 23.04 34.62 18.89
CA GLY A 80 21.83 33.76 18.82
C GLY A 80 20.52 34.55 18.83
N VAL A 81 20.54 35.82 18.45
CA VAL A 81 19.40 36.73 18.63
C VAL A 81 18.76 37.04 17.28
N SER A 82 17.69 36.34 16.93
CA SER A 82 16.84 36.60 15.75
C SER A 82 15.87 37.78 16.00
N VAL A 83 16.38 38.94 16.45
CA VAL A 83 15.53 40.07 16.85
C VAL A 83 15.01 40.92 15.69
N ASN A 84 15.61 40.78 14.49
CA ASN A 84 15.29 41.63 13.33
C ASN A 84 14.58 40.89 12.18
N GLU A 85 14.16 39.64 12.35
CA GLU A 85 13.43 38.92 11.31
C GLU A 85 11.98 39.45 11.21
N LYS A 86 11.64 40.01 10.05
CA LYS A 86 10.28 40.44 9.74
C LYS A 86 9.37 39.20 9.68
N ARG A 87 8.24 39.25 10.39
CA ARG A 87 7.22 38.20 10.28
C ARG A 87 6.73 38.10 8.83
N PRO A 88 6.52 36.89 8.29
CA PRO A 88 5.96 36.72 6.96
C PRO A 88 4.55 37.33 6.89
N GLU A 89 4.15 37.78 5.70
CA GLU A 89 2.81 38.29 5.46
C GLU A 89 1.75 37.23 5.83
N ALA A 90 0.65 37.68 6.47
CA ALA A 90 -0.37 36.77 6.97
C ALA A 90 -1.10 36.06 5.83
N LYS A 91 -0.89 34.74 5.70
CA LYS A 91 -1.61 33.88 4.76
C LYS A 91 -2.90 33.36 5.42
N PRO A 92 -4.08 33.55 4.81
CA PRO A 92 -5.30 32.96 5.33
C PRO A 92 -5.20 31.42 5.29
N PHE A 93 -5.67 30.78 6.36
CA PHE A 93 -5.77 29.33 6.43
C PHE A 93 -7.03 28.89 5.66
N ILE A 94 -6.83 28.34 4.46
CA ILE A 94 -7.92 27.99 3.52
C ILE A 94 -8.32 26.50 3.64
N THR A 95 -7.51 25.67 4.31
CA THR A 95 -7.72 24.22 4.32
C THR A 95 -8.82 23.78 5.28
N PRO A 96 -9.94 23.20 4.80
CA PRO A 96 -10.92 22.56 5.67
C PRO A 96 -10.35 21.25 6.25
N SER A 97 -10.98 20.76 7.32
CA SER A 97 -10.62 19.46 7.90
C SER A 97 -10.93 18.31 6.91
N THR A 98 -10.28 17.15 7.11
CA THR A 98 -10.59 15.93 6.34
C THR A 98 -12.05 15.55 6.46
N TYR A 99 -12.62 15.64 7.66
CA TYR A 99 -14.03 15.40 7.90
C TYR A 99 -14.94 16.33 7.07
N GLN A 100 -14.64 17.63 7.01
CA GLN A 100 -15.43 18.57 6.20
C GLN A 100 -15.30 18.31 4.70
N ARG A 101 -14.18 17.75 4.23
CA ARG A 101 -14.01 17.34 2.83
C ARG A 101 -14.76 16.06 2.49
N ASP A 102 -14.75 15.10 3.41
CA ASP A 102 -15.38 13.79 3.21
C ASP A 102 -16.89 13.84 3.43
N PHE A 103 -17.34 14.72 4.33
CA PHE A 103 -18.74 14.96 4.68
C PHE A 103 -19.11 16.44 4.54
N PRO A 104 -19.13 16.99 3.31
CA PRO A 104 -19.63 18.33 3.06
C PRO A 104 -21.10 18.42 3.46
N ALA A 105 -21.58 19.64 3.67
CA ALA A 105 -22.97 19.93 4.04
C ALA A 105 -23.91 19.71 2.83
N TYR A 106 -24.08 18.44 2.43
CA TYR A 106 -24.84 18.03 1.25
C TYR A 106 -26.26 18.59 1.22
N ASP A 107 -26.89 18.72 2.39
CA ASP A 107 -28.25 19.28 2.47
C ASP A 107 -28.28 20.78 2.19
N GLU A 108 -27.24 21.52 2.55
CA GLU A 108 -27.12 22.94 2.19
C GLU A 108 -26.86 23.09 0.69
N GLU A 109 -26.02 22.24 0.11
CA GLU A 109 -25.76 22.22 -1.33
C GLU A 109 -27.06 21.98 -2.12
N ARG A 110 -27.83 20.94 -1.76
CA ARG A 110 -29.13 20.64 -2.39
C ARG A 110 -30.12 21.80 -2.26
N ARG A 111 -30.22 22.41 -1.08
CA ARG A 111 -31.08 23.58 -0.87
C ARG A 111 -30.65 24.79 -1.68
N ARG A 112 -29.35 24.96 -1.97
CA ARG A 112 -28.87 26.03 -2.85
C ARG A 112 -29.29 25.79 -4.29
N VAL A 113 -29.22 24.54 -4.76
CA VAL A 113 -29.70 24.17 -6.11
C VAL A 113 -31.20 24.46 -6.25
N LEU A 114 -32.01 23.98 -5.30
CA LEU A 114 -33.47 24.15 -5.30
C LEU A 114 -33.96 25.60 -5.14
N ARG A 115 -33.09 26.54 -4.75
CA ARG A 115 -33.44 27.96 -4.61
C ARG A 115 -33.32 28.74 -5.91
N LEU A 116 -32.63 28.17 -6.90
CA LEU A 116 -32.43 28.84 -8.19
C LEU A 116 -33.70 28.80 -9.02
N SER A 117 -33.96 29.90 -9.72
CA SER A 117 -35.07 29.96 -10.66
C SER A 117 -34.65 29.34 -11.99
N LEU A 118 -35.64 28.88 -12.76
CA LEU A 118 -35.41 28.38 -14.12
C LEU A 118 -34.80 29.46 -15.03
N GLU A 119 -35.12 30.74 -14.78
CA GLU A 119 -34.59 31.90 -15.50
C GLU A 119 -33.06 32.02 -15.36
N ASP A 120 -32.51 31.72 -14.18
CA ASP A 120 -31.07 31.75 -13.92
C ASP A 120 -30.33 30.70 -14.77
N TYR A 121 -30.91 29.50 -14.89
CA TYR A 121 -30.39 28.46 -15.77
C TYR A 121 -30.50 28.83 -17.25
N GLU A 122 -31.56 29.54 -17.65
CA GLU A 122 -31.76 29.98 -19.03
C GLU A 122 -30.71 30.99 -19.44
N THR A 123 -30.47 32.00 -18.60
CA THR A 123 -29.44 33.01 -18.89
C THR A 123 -28.04 32.38 -19.00
N ALA A 124 -27.70 31.43 -18.12
CA ALA A 124 -26.44 30.69 -18.18
C ALA A 124 -26.34 29.79 -19.43
N PHE A 125 -27.43 29.12 -19.82
CA PHE A 125 -27.45 28.27 -21.01
C PHE A 125 -27.28 29.10 -22.29
N LEU A 126 -28.01 30.22 -22.40
CA LEU A 126 -27.97 31.10 -23.55
C LEU A 126 -26.63 31.80 -23.71
N THR A 127 -25.97 32.18 -22.61
CA THR A 127 -24.63 32.79 -22.68
C THR A 127 -23.59 31.83 -23.25
N VAL A 128 -23.61 30.55 -22.84
CA VAL A 128 -22.70 29.52 -23.36
C VAL A 128 -23.06 29.16 -24.81
N ALA A 129 -24.35 29.00 -25.14
CA ALA A 129 -24.79 28.69 -26.49
C ALA A 129 -24.41 29.79 -27.51
N LYS A 130 -24.47 31.07 -27.09
CA LYS A 130 -24.06 32.22 -27.92
C LYS A 130 -22.55 32.27 -28.19
N GLN A 131 -21.71 31.75 -27.29
CA GLN A 131 -20.26 31.77 -27.46
C GLN A 131 -19.76 30.87 -28.59
N GLU A 132 -20.42 29.73 -28.85
CA GLU A 132 -19.95 28.78 -29.85
C GLU A 132 -20.63 28.88 -31.23
N SER A 133 -21.87 29.38 -31.32
CA SER A 133 -22.61 29.37 -32.59
C SER A 133 -23.47 30.62 -32.79
N PRO A 134 -22.86 31.76 -33.19
CA PRO A 134 -23.59 32.98 -33.49
C PRO A 134 -24.50 32.88 -34.73
N GLN A 135 -24.40 31.82 -35.54
CA GLN A 135 -25.07 31.67 -36.83
C GLN A 135 -26.15 30.58 -36.91
N GLN A 136 -26.38 29.78 -35.85
CA GLN A 136 -27.38 28.71 -35.87
C GLN A 136 -28.72 29.18 -35.28
N GLN A 137 -29.82 28.87 -35.96
CA GLN A 137 -31.20 29.18 -35.53
C GLN A 137 -31.65 28.38 -34.30
N ARG A 138 -30.93 27.32 -33.92
CA ARG A 138 -31.20 26.53 -32.70
C ARG A 138 -30.04 26.68 -31.73
N GLN A 139 -30.32 27.25 -30.56
CA GLN A 139 -29.34 27.40 -29.48
C GLN A 139 -29.16 26.04 -28.79
N THR A 140 -28.07 25.36 -29.10
CA THR A 140 -27.71 24.06 -28.52
C THR A 140 -26.33 24.10 -27.90
N ILE A 141 -26.13 23.35 -26.81
CA ILE A 141 -24.83 23.18 -26.16
C ILE A 141 -24.33 21.75 -26.32
N ARG A 142 -23.03 21.51 -26.13
CA ARG A 142 -22.44 20.16 -26.06
C ARG A 142 -22.41 19.64 -24.63
N LEU A 143 -22.41 18.32 -24.45
CA LEU A 143 -22.33 17.68 -23.12
C LEU A 143 -21.12 18.16 -22.29
N ALA A 144 -19.97 18.39 -22.95
CA ALA A 144 -18.75 18.89 -22.30
C ALA A 144 -18.88 20.30 -21.69
N GLN A 145 -19.90 21.07 -22.08
CA GLN A 145 -20.15 22.45 -21.62
C GLN A 145 -21.19 22.52 -20.50
N VAL A 146 -21.85 21.42 -20.16
CA VAL A 146 -22.77 21.37 -19.03
C VAL A 146 -22.10 21.82 -17.72
N PRO A 147 -20.85 21.45 -17.40
CA PRO A 147 -20.17 21.96 -16.21
C PRO A 147 -20.00 23.48 -16.22
N THR A 148 -19.72 24.09 -17.38
CA THR A 148 -19.55 25.55 -17.50
C THR A 148 -20.88 26.29 -17.38
N VAL A 149 -21.97 25.75 -17.94
CA VAL A 149 -23.32 26.30 -17.77
C VAL A 149 -23.73 26.25 -16.30
N LEU A 150 -23.53 25.11 -15.64
CA LEU A 150 -23.84 24.96 -14.22
C LEU A 150 -22.96 25.85 -13.35
N GLN A 151 -21.67 26.03 -13.68
CA GLN A 151 -20.82 26.95 -12.94
C GLN A 151 -21.27 28.41 -13.07
N LEU A 152 -21.82 28.81 -14.21
CA LEU A 152 -22.38 30.15 -14.41
C LEU A 152 -23.71 30.34 -13.66
N ALA A 153 -24.59 29.33 -13.65
CA ALA A 153 -25.88 29.40 -12.96
C ALA A 153 -25.76 29.25 -11.43
N LEU A 154 -24.98 28.28 -10.97
CA LEU A 154 -24.89 27.86 -9.56
C LEU A 154 -23.70 28.46 -8.81
N GLY A 155 -22.67 28.95 -9.50
CA GLY A 155 -21.44 29.43 -8.88
C GLY A 155 -20.79 28.37 -7.99
N ASP A 156 -20.62 28.70 -6.71
CA ASP A 156 -20.05 27.79 -5.70
C ASP A 156 -20.91 26.55 -5.43
N ALA A 157 -22.19 26.57 -5.80
CA ALA A 157 -23.07 25.41 -5.68
C ALA A 157 -22.90 24.40 -6.83
N ALA A 158 -22.08 24.69 -7.84
CA ALA A 158 -21.71 23.76 -8.92
C ALA A 158 -20.72 22.68 -8.46
N VAL A 159 -21.04 22.02 -7.35
CA VAL A 159 -20.22 20.95 -6.75
C VAL A 159 -20.18 19.76 -7.71
N PRO A 160 -19.06 19.02 -7.82
CA PRO A 160 -18.91 17.90 -8.76
C PRO A 160 -20.04 16.86 -8.69
N ARG A 161 -20.64 16.66 -7.51
CA ARG A 161 -21.80 15.78 -7.34
C ARG A 161 -23.02 16.30 -8.11
N VAL A 162 -23.38 17.57 -7.95
CA VAL A 162 -24.50 18.20 -8.64
C VAL A 162 -24.28 18.12 -10.15
N VAL A 163 -23.10 18.53 -10.64
CA VAL A 163 -22.73 18.44 -12.06
C VAL A 163 -22.87 17.01 -12.59
N SER A 164 -22.48 16.00 -11.80
CA SER A 164 -22.60 14.60 -12.21
C SER A 164 -24.04 14.13 -12.37
N VAL A 165 -25.02 14.70 -11.65
CA VAL A 165 -26.44 14.36 -11.79
C VAL A 165 -26.95 14.84 -13.15
N PHE A 166 -26.69 16.11 -13.48
CA PHE A 166 -27.04 16.70 -14.78
C PHE A 166 -26.37 15.97 -15.94
N VAL A 167 -25.05 15.75 -15.86
CA VAL A 167 -24.31 15.06 -16.93
C VAL A 167 -24.83 13.65 -17.14
N LYS A 168 -25.08 12.87 -16.07
CA LYS A 168 -25.60 11.50 -16.21
C LYS A 168 -27.01 11.45 -16.80
N PHE A 169 -27.86 12.41 -16.46
CA PHE A 169 -29.20 12.48 -17.03
C PHE A 169 -29.14 12.83 -18.52
N LEU A 170 -28.34 13.83 -18.87
CA LEU A 170 -28.17 14.31 -20.24
C LEU A 170 -27.43 13.31 -21.14
N ASP A 171 -26.43 12.60 -20.61
CA ASP A 171 -25.69 11.55 -21.34
C ASP A 171 -26.61 10.38 -21.73
N ARG A 172 -27.53 9.99 -20.83
CA ARG A 172 -28.49 8.90 -21.10
C ARG A 172 -29.58 9.25 -22.11
N ARG A 173 -29.87 10.55 -22.29
CA ARG A 173 -30.96 11.06 -23.13
C ARG A 173 -30.47 11.94 -24.28
N GLY A 174 -29.16 12.07 -24.42
CA GLY A 174 -28.52 12.86 -25.46
C GLY A 174 -28.82 12.30 -26.84
N SER A 175 -29.02 13.18 -27.82
CA SER A 175 -29.16 12.82 -29.23
C SER A 175 -27.85 12.26 -29.79
N GLU A 176 -27.89 11.64 -30.97
CA GLU A 176 -26.78 10.94 -31.65
C GLU A 176 -25.48 11.75 -31.89
N ARG A 177 -25.43 13.03 -31.48
CA ARG A 177 -24.31 13.95 -31.70
C ARG A 177 -23.95 14.84 -30.49
N ASP A 178 -24.30 14.46 -29.27
CA ASP A 178 -24.00 15.20 -28.02
C ASP A 178 -24.55 16.63 -27.93
N PHE A 179 -25.50 17.00 -28.81
CA PHE A 179 -26.18 18.30 -28.76
C PHE A 179 -27.36 18.26 -27.81
N ILE A 180 -27.38 19.19 -26.88
CA ILE A 180 -28.42 19.36 -25.86
C ILE A 180 -29.21 20.62 -26.22
N THR A 181 -30.52 20.44 -26.44
CA THR A 181 -31.48 21.54 -26.59
C THR A 181 -31.89 22.09 -25.23
N TRP A 182 -32.39 23.33 -25.21
CA TRP A 182 -32.93 23.94 -24.00
C TRP A 182 -34.03 23.08 -23.36
N ASP A 183 -34.96 22.54 -24.15
CA ASP A 183 -36.05 21.68 -23.64
C ASP A 183 -35.53 20.43 -22.91
N LEU A 184 -34.45 19.82 -23.42
CA LEU A 184 -33.82 18.66 -22.78
C LEU A 184 -33.09 19.07 -21.50
N PHE A 185 -32.51 20.27 -21.48
CA PHE A 185 -31.88 20.83 -20.29
C PHE A 185 -32.90 21.17 -19.20
N CYS A 186 -34.08 21.71 -19.55
CA CYS A 186 -35.18 21.91 -18.60
C CYS A 186 -35.60 20.59 -17.95
N GLN A 187 -35.76 19.52 -18.73
CA GLN A 187 -36.07 18.19 -18.18
C GLN A 187 -34.97 17.69 -17.22
N ALA A 188 -33.72 18.07 -17.45
CA ALA A 188 -32.61 17.73 -16.56
C ALA A 188 -32.65 18.52 -15.25
N VAL A 189 -33.08 19.78 -15.30
CA VAL A 189 -33.34 20.62 -14.11
C VAL A 189 -34.49 20.01 -13.30
N ASP A 190 -35.63 19.73 -13.92
CA ASP A 190 -36.78 19.12 -13.24
C ASP A 190 -36.40 17.79 -12.57
N HIS A 191 -35.66 16.92 -13.28
CA HIS A 191 -35.19 15.67 -12.71
C HIS A 191 -34.19 15.87 -11.55
N ALA A 192 -33.31 16.87 -11.64
CA ALA A 192 -32.37 17.17 -10.58
C ALA A 192 -33.12 17.69 -9.33
N ASP A 193 -34.09 18.56 -9.53
CA ASP A 193 -34.92 19.12 -8.46
C ASP A 193 -35.74 18.03 -7.76
N ASP A 194 -36.45 17.18 -8.52
CA ASP A 194 -37.18 16.03 -7.99
C ASP A 194 -36.28 15.10 -7.15
N LEU A 195 -35.07 14.81 -7.66
CA LEU A 195 -34.10 13.96 -6.98
C LEU A 195 -33.62 14.62 -5.68
N PHE A 196 -33.29 15.91 -5.71
CA PHE A 196 -32.81 16.62 -4.53
C PHE A 196 -33.91 16.83 -3.49
N GLU A 197 -35.16 17.09 -3.89
CA GLU A 197 -36.31 17.10 -3.00
C GLU A 197 -36.54 15.73 -2.35
N TYR A 198 -36.48 14.65 -3.13
CA TYR A 198 -36.60 13.29 -2.62
C TYR A 198 -35.49 12.96 -1.62
N GLU A 199 -34.24 13.32 -1.91
CA GLU A 199 -33.11 13.09 -0.99
C GLU A 199 -33.23 13.92 0.31
N LEU A 200 -33.70 15.16 0.24
CA LEU A 200 -33.91 16.02 1.41
C LEU A 200 -35.09 15.55 2.28
N THR A 201 -36.15 15.01 1.67
CA THR A 201 -37.34 14.51 2.37
C THR A 201 -37.10 13.12 2.95
N ARG A 202 -36.31 12.25 2.28
CA ARG A 202 -35.90 10.94 2.79
C ARG A 202 -35.17 11.01 4.13
N GLY A 203 -34.45 12.10 4.41
CA GLY A 203 -33.81 12.34 5.71
C GLY A 203 -34.79 12.66 6.85
N LYS A 204 -36.01 13.13 6.54
CA LYS A 204 -37.08 13.41 7.51
C LYS A 204 -38.09 12.27 7.66
N ALA A 205 -38.20 11.40 6.67
CA ALA A 205 -39.05 10.21 6.72
C ALA A 205 -38.47 9.18 7.68
N THR A 206 -38.85 9.30 8.95
CA THR A 206 -38.74 8.24 9.94
C THR A 206 -39.32 6.94 9.38
N GLY A 207 -38.48 5.91 9.23
CA GLY A 207 -38.94 4.52 9.16
C GLY A 207 -39.11 3.85 7.79
N SER A 208 -38.49 4.29 6.69
CA SER A 208 -38.51 3.51 5.44
C SER A 208 -37.26 2.64 5.24
N ALA A 209 -37.51 1.34 5.18
CA ALA A 209 -36.57 0.24 5.14
C ALA A 209 -35.66 0.24 3.89
N SER A 210 -34.53 0.94 3.94
CA SER A 210 -33.35 0.55 3.16
C SER A 210 -32.35 -0.16 4.07
N SER A 211 -32.61 -1.44 4.30
CA SER A 211 -31.57 -2.40 4.62
C SER A 211 -30.60 -2.47 3.46
N THR A 212 -29.41 -1.92 3.62
CA THR A 212 -28.18 -2.48 3.04
C THR A 212 -27.02 -2.14 3.98
N HIS A 213 -26.60 -3.18 4.70
CA HIS A 213 -25.41 -3.26 5.57
C HIS A 213 -25.48 -2.46 6.87
N GLY A 214 -25.70 -3.19 7.96
CA GLY A 214 -25.76 -2.67 9.32
C GLY A 214 -24.60 -1.72 9.60
N ALA A 215 -24.94 -0.46 9.84
CA ALA A 215 -24.04 0.48 10.45
C ALA A 215 -23.71 -0.09 11.84
N TRP A 216 -22.53 -0.67 11.97
CA TRP A 216 -21.93 -0.82 13.29
C TRP A 216 -21.75 0.61 13.79
N SER A 217 -22.71 1.10 14.57
CA SER A 217 -22.51 2.30 15.36
C SER A 217 -21.44 1.93 16.37
N ALA A 218 -20.18 2.13 16.00
CA ALA A 218 -19.06 2.13 16.92
C ALA A 218 -19.24 3.36 17.81
N GLY A 219 -20.20 3.29 18.75
CA GLY A 219 -20.22 4.16 19.91
C GLY A 219 -18.82 4.09 20.51
N HIS A 220 -18.21 5.25 20.75
CA HIS A 220 -16.84 5.45 21.24
C HIS A 220 -16.18 4.13 21.63
N VAL A 221 -15.39 3.55 20.72
CA VAL A 221 -14.63 2.33 21.00
C VAL A 221 -13.86 2.61 22.27
N ALA A 222 -14.26 1.98 23.37
CA ALA A 222 -13.60 2.09 24.66
C ALA A 222 -12.11 1.90 24.40
N SER A 223 -11.30 2.86 24.87
CA SER A 223 -9.88 3.03 24.55
C SER A 223 -9.23 1.72 24.11
N ALA A 224 -8.92 1.61 22.81
CA ALA A 224 -8.15 0.50 22.29
C ALA A 224 -6.91 0.32 23.19
N ILE A 225 -6.66 -0.94 23.55
CA ILE A 225 -5.61 -1.43 24.46
C ILE A 225 -4.52 -0.39 24.69
N GLN A 226 -4.44 0.13 25.92
CA GLN A 226 -3.44 1.13 26.29
C GLN A 226 -2.05 0.61 25.92
N SER A 227 -1.30 1.41 25.16
CA SER A 227 0.07 1.08 24.81
C SER A 227 0.89 0.94 26.09
N SER A 228 1.38 -0.26 26.39
CA SER A 228 2.33 -0.45 27.48
C SER A 228 3.58 0.39 27.19
N THR A 229 3.95 1.28 28.11
CA THR A 229 5.22 2.00 28.03
C THR A 229 6.35 0.97 28.01
N PRO A 230 7.23 0.97 26.99
CA PRO A 230 8.35 0.05 26.96
C PRO A 230 9.29 0.31 28.15
N HIS A 231 9.88 -0.75 28.68
CA HIS A 231 10.89 -0.63 29.72
C HIS A 231 12.10 0.16 29.21
N SER A 232 12.70 0.97 30.08
CA SER A 232 13.98 1.64 29.80
C SER A 232 15.07 0.60 29.51
N SER A 233 16.08 0.99 28.72
CA SER A 233 17.25 0.14 28.45
C SER A 233 17.89 -0.33 29.75
N TYR A 234 18.05 0.56 30.73
CA TYR A 234 18.59 0.22 32.05
C TYR A 234 17.80 -0.89 32.73
N ARG A 235 16.45 -0.82 32.71
CA ARG A 235 15.61 -1.84 33.35
C ARG A 235 15.68 -3.18 32.63
N LYS A 236 15.80 -3.19 31.31
CA LYS A 236 15.99 -4.42 30.51
C LYS A 236 17.35 -5.06 30.78
N ASP A 237 18.41 -4.25 30.80
CA ASP A 237 19.78 -4.74 30.90
C ASP A 237 20.15 -5.11 32.35
N PHE A 238 19.87 -4.23 33.32
CA PHE A 238 20.35 -4.33 34.69
C PHE A 238 19.28 -4.77 35.69
N GLY A 239 18.01 -4.73 35.30
CA GLY A 239 16.88 -5.15 36.14
C GLY A 239 16.11 -3.97 36.71
N GLY A 240 14.95 -4.28 37.29
CA GLY A 240 14.12 -3.29 37.98
C GLY A 240 14.65 -2.95 39.37
N TYR A 241 14.00 -2.00 40.03
CA TYR A 241 14.24 -1.74 41.45
C TYR A 241 13.89 -2.99 42.28
N GLY A 242 14.82 -3.47 43.10
CA GLY A 242 14.65 -4.66 43.93
C GLY A 242 14.94 -5.99 43.22
N ASP A 243 15.36 -5.97 41.95
CA ASP A 243 15.70 -7.18 41.20
C ASP A 243 17.09 -7.69 41.59
N ASN A 244 17.23 -9.00 41.84
CA ASN A 244 18.48 -9.60 42.28
C ASN A 244 19.28 -10.10 41.06
N PRO A 245 20.44 -9.50 40.73
CA PRO A 245 21.20 -9.90 39.55
C PRO A 245 21.72 -11.34 39.61
N ARG A 246 21.81 -11.94 40.81
CA ARG A 246 22.27 -13.33 41.01
C ARG A 246 21.21 -14.38 40.71
N GLU A 247 19.93 -13.99 40.66
CA GLU A 247 18.82 -14.91 40.40
C GLU A 247 18.56 -15.11 38.90
N ARG A 248 19.33 -14.45 38.03
CA ARG A 248 19.18 -14.56 36.58
C ARG A 248 19.59 -15.96 36.10
N PRO A 249 18.71 -16.67 35.38
CA PRO A 249 19.01 -18.02 34.94
C PRO A 249 20.16 -18.03 33.93
N TYR A 250 20.98 -19.07 34.03
CA TYR A 250 21.98 -19.38 33.01
C TYR A 250 21.27 -19.91 31.75
N MET A 251 21.49 -19.28 30.60
CA MET A 251 20.99 -19.75 29.33
C MET A 251 22.04 -20.62 28.64
N ARG A 252 21.64 -21.85 28.28
CA ARG A 252 22.47 -22.81 27.53
C ARG A 252 23.07 -22.13 26.28
N LYS A 253 24.38 -22.33 26.05
CA LYS A 253 25.22 -21.71 25.00
C LYS A 253 25.47 -20.18 25.09
N ARG A 254 24.76 -19.45 25.95
CA ARG A 254 24.80 -17.96 26.00
C ARG A 254 25.43 -17.37 27.26
N GLY A 255 25.68 -18.18 28.29
CA GLY A 255 26.12 -17.66 29.59
C GLY A 255 24.93 -17.24 30.46
N MET A 256 25.07 -16.16 31.23
CA MET A 256 23.90 -15.53 31.86
C MET A 256 22.89 -15.08 30.79
N ALA A 257 21.59 -15.12 31.10
CA ALA A 257 20.55 -14.55 30.25
C ALA A 257 20.97 -13.15 29.76
N SER A 258 21.22 -13.04 28.45
CA SER A 258 21.83 -11.85 27.84
C SER A 258 20.94 -10.62 28.05
N THR A 259 21.54 -9.56 28.56
CA THR A 259 20.90 -8.26 28.82
C THR A 259 20.28 -7.65 27.54
N THR A 260 20.81 -8.04 26.36
CA THR A 260 20.38 -7.58 25.02
C THR A 260 19.66 -8.65 24.18
N SER A 261 18.89 -9.53 24.81
CA SER A 261 18.19 -10.60 24.09
C SER A 261 17.20 -10.09 23.03
N ASP A 262 16.65 -8.89 23.22
CA ASP A 262 15.73 -8.21 22.30
C ASP A 262 16.40 -7.71 21.01
N LEU A 263 17.72 -7.47 21.02
CA LEU A 263 18.48 -7.03 19.86
C LEU A 263 18.98 -8.18 18.97
N ASN A 264 19.11 -9.38 19.52
CA ASN A 264 19.71 -10.52 18.84
C ASN A 264 18.75 -11.61 18.30
N PRO A 265 17.41 -11.45 18.24
CA PRO A 265 16.52 -12.58 18.00
C PRO A 265 16.50 -13.05 16.53
N GLY A 266 17.00 -12.24 15.59
CA GLY A 266 17.19 -12.62 14.18
C GLY A 266 18.56 -13.23 13.86
N THR A 267 19.35 -13.62 14.86
CA THR A 267 20.72 -14.14 14.68
C THR A 267 20.86 -15.55 15.21
N SER A 268 21.94 -16.25 14.84
CA SER A 268 22.23 -17.60 15.36
C SER A 268 22.48 -17.62 16.87
N ARG A 269 22.74 -16.46 17.49
CA ARG A 269 22.75 -16.32 18.95
C ARG A 269 21.38 -16.76 19.48
N ALA A 270 20.29 -16.35 18.83
CA ALA A 270 18.86 -16.75 18.96
C ALA A 270 18.55 -18.21 19.26
N THR A 271 19.24 -19.04 18.50
CA THR A 271 18.76 -20.35 18.04
C THR A 271 19.81 -21.41 18.32
N ASN A 272 19.52 -22.70 18.08
CA ASN A 272 20.54 -23.74 18.28
C ASN A 272 21.52 -23.88 17.11
N GLN A 273 21.37 -23.07 16.07
CA GLN A 273 22.23 -23.04 14.89
C GLN A 273 23.69 -22.74 15.25
N MET A 274 24.61 -23.23 14.42
CA MET A 274 26.03 -22.98 14.61
C MET A 274 26.37 -21.49 14.40
N PRO A 275 27.35 -20.93 15.14
CA PRO A 275 27.92 -19.63 14.82
C PRO A 275 28.40 -19.59 13.36
N GLY A 276 28.09 -18.52 12.63
CA GLY A 276 28.41 -18.39 11.20
C GLY A 276 27.38 -19.00 10.24
N TYR A 277 26.28 -19.60 10.74
CA TYR A 277 25.15 -19.99 9.90
C TYR A 277 24.62 -18.79 9.10
N SER A 278 24.56 -18.95 7.77
CA SER A 278 24.21 -17.91 6.81
C SER A 278 22.80 -18.05 6.23
N GLY A 279 22.04 -19.07 6.65
CA GLY A 279 20.66 -19.25 6.21
C GLY A 279 19.69 -18.31 6.92
N PHE A 280 18.46 -18.28 6.42
CA PHE A 280 17.39 -17.44 6.97
C PHE A 280 16.92 -17.94 8.34
N LEU A 281 16.81 -17.02 9.30
CA LEU A 281 16.27 -17.28 10.64
C LEU A 281 15.00 -16.44 10.85
N PRO A 282 13.81 -17.06 10.87
CA PRO A 282 12.58 -16.31 11.03
C PRO A 282 12.45 -15.76 12.45
N LEU A 283 12.19 -14.45 12.54
CA LEU A 283 11.83 -13.76 13.76
C LEU A 283 10.31 -13.60 13.83
N THR A 284 9.62 -14.50 14.52
CA THR A 284 8.17 -14.37 14.73
C THR A 284 7.76 -14.96 16.06
N THR A 285 6.84 -14.29 16.75
CA THR A 285 6.17 -14.78 17.97
C THR A 285 4.79 -15.38 17.67
N HIS A 286 4.26 -15.15 16.47
CA HIS A 286 2.89 -15.49 16.11
C HIS A 286 2.76 -16.84 15.40
N ASN A 287 3.86 -17.37 14.84
CA ASN A 287 3.85 -18.65 14.15
C ASN A 287 4.74 -19.67 14.89
N PRO A 288 4.15 -20.63 15.63
CA PRO A 288 4.92 -21.61 16.41
C PRO A 288 5.77 -22.52 15.52
N GLN A 289 5.30 -22.87 14.32
CA GLN A 289 6.06 -23.74 13.40
C GLN A 289 7.35 -23.06 12.94
N ALA A 290 7.27 -21.78 12.59
CA ALA A 290 8.44 -21.01 12.19
C ALA A 290 9.47 -20.90 13.33
N VAL A 291 9.03 -20.77 14.58
CA VAL A 291 9.90 -20.76 15.76
C VAL A 291 10.62 -22.11 15.91
N THR A 292 9.91 -23.23 15.80
CA THR A 292 10.50 -24.57 15.90
C THR A 292 11.51 -24.86 14.79
N GLN A 293 11.28 -24.35 13.59
CA GLN A 293 12.22 -24.49 12.47
C GLN A 293 13.45 -23.60 12.67
N ALA A 294 13.27 -22.38 13.18
CA ALA A 294 14.37 -21.46 13.47
C ALA A 294 15.32 -22.02 14.54
N SER A 295 14.76 -22.60 15.60
CA SER A 295 15.57 -23.19 16.68
C SER A 295 16.44 -24.33 16.19
N GLY A 296 16.08 -24.98 15.08
CA GLY A 296 16.72 -26.20 14.59
C GLY A 296 16.32 -27.42 15.42
N PRO A 297 16.56 -28.65 14.92
CA PRO A 297 16.26 -29.87 15.66
C PRO A 297 17.15 -29.98 16.90
N GLU A 298 16.60 -30.50 18.00
CA GLU A 298 17.37 -30.77 19.22
C GLU A 298 18.36 -31.94 19.03
N GLU A 299 18.03 -32.86 18.12
CA GLU A 299 18.81 -34.05 17.79
C GLU A 299 19.40 -33.93 16.37
N ILE A 300 20.72 -33.84 16.28
CA ILE A 300 21.46 -33.73 15.02
C ILE A 300 21.23 -34.97 14.12
N GLU A 301 20.93 -36.12 14.70
CA GLU A 301 20.71 -37.38 13.97
C GLU A 301 19.50 -37.32 13.03
N THR A 302 18.50 -36.49 13.34
CA THR A 302 17.33 -36.27 12.46
C THR A 302 17.63 -35.41 11.23
N LEU A 303 18.79 -34.75 11.15
CA LEU A 303 19.18 -33.92 10.01
C LEU A 303 19.66 -34.73 8.80
N HIS A 304 19.85 -36.05 8.94
CA HIS A 304 20.09 -36.94 7.81
C HIS A 304 18.76 -37.27 7.13
N PRO A 305 18.36 -36.56 6.05
CA PRO A 305 16.98 -36.58 5.56
C PRO A 305 16.73 -37.71 4.57
N THR A 306 17.76 -38.49 4.24
CA THR A 306 17.57 -39.68 3.42
C THR A 306 17.36 -40.86 4.36
N PRO A 307 16.12 -41.29 4.63
CA PRO A 307 15.93 -42.63 5.16
C PRO A 307 16.68 -43.57 4.22
N ARG A 308 17.49 -44.46 4.79
CA ARG A 308 18.33 -45.43 4.04
C ARG A 308 17.56 -46.25 2.99
N VAL A 309 16.22 -46.19 3.04
CA VAL A 309 15.24 -46.80 2.13
C VAL A 309 15.09 -46.05 0.79
N ALA A 310 15.25 -44.72 0.77
CA ALA A 310 15.07 -43.91 -0.45
C ALA A 310 16.15 -44.17 -1.50
N LEU A 311 17.37 -44.43 -1.03
CA LEU A 311 18.46 -44.95 -1.85
C LEU A 311 18.41 -46.47 -1.72
N ARG A 312 18.09 -47.21 -2.78
CA ARG A 312 17.96 -48.69 -2.81
C ARG A 312 19.26 -49.48 -2.52
N LEU A 313 20.19 -48.86 -1.83
CA LEU A 313 21.54 -49.32 -1.56
C LEU A 313 21.56 -50.39 -0.46
N PHE A 314 20.63 -50.34 0.50
CA PHE A 314 20.61 -51.25 1.64
C PHE A 314 19.16 -51.62 1.96
N HIS A 315 18.84 -52.91 1.96
CA HIS A 315 17.51 -53.54 2.15
C HIS A 315 16.68 -53.71 0.86
N SER A 316 17.06 -54.69 0.04
CA SER A 316 16.03 -55.43 -0.70
C SER A 316 15.60 -56.61 0.16
N ASP A 317 14.29 -56.80 0.32
CA ASP A 317 13.72 -58.00 0.96
C ASP A 317 14.04 -59.29 0.20
N ASN A 318 14.57 -59.15 -1.02
CA ASN A 318 15.07 -60.24 -1.82
C ASN A 318 16.45 -60.67 -1.32
N ILE A 319 16.64 -61.98 -1.23
CA ILE A 319 17.95 -62.59 -0.95
C ILE A 319 19.01 -62.12 -1.96
N PRO A 320 20.26 -61.89 -1.53
CA PRO A 320 21.36 -61.62 -2.44
C PRO A 320 21.46 -62.69 -3.53
N GLY A 321 21.60 -62.28 -4.80
CA GLY A 321 21.68 -63.17 -5.95
C GLY A 321 20.34 -63.48 -6.64
N TYR A 322 19.20 -63.11 -6.06
CA TYR A 322 17.92 -63.17 -6.76
C TYR A 322 17.86 -62.14 -7.90
N THR A 323 17.68 -62.61 -9.15
CA THR A 323 17.71 -61.80 -10.37
C THR A 323 16.31 -61.48 -10.93
N GLY A 324 15.25 -61.82 -10.20
CA GLY A 324 13.88 -61.54 -10.61
C GLY A 324 13.48 -60.06 -10.51
N HIS A 325 12.20 -59.77 -10.77
CA HIS A 325 11.68 -58.40 -10.78
C HIS A 325 11.87 -57.71 -9.42
N LYS A 326 12.50 -56.52 -9.44
CA LYS A 326 12.62 -55.61 -8.29
C LYS A 326 11.72 -54.39 -8.53
N PRO A 327 10.67 -54.18 -7.72
CA PRO A 327 9.76 -53.05 -7.94
C PRO A 327 10.50 -51.72 -7.81
N LEU A 328 10.38 -50.91 -8.87
CA LEU A 328 11.05 -49.60 -8.97
C LEU A 328 10.17 -48.43 -8.51
N GLU A 329 8.91 -48.67 -8.22
CA GLU A 329 7.96 -47.65 -7.76
C GLU A 329 7.34 -48.11 -6.45
N CYS A 330 7.00 -47.17 -5.56
CA CYS A 330 6.39 -47.49 -4.27
C CYS A 330 5.04 -48.21 -4.43
N VAL A 331 4.31 -47.92 -5.52
CA VAL A 331 3.01 -48.55 -5.82
C VAL A 331 3.15 -50.05 -6.10
N ASN A 332 4.29 -50.48 -6.63
CA ASN A 332 4.55 -51.87 -7.00
C ASN A 332 5.25 -52.66 -5.88
N TYR A 333 5.53 -52.01 -4.76
CA TYR A 333 6.18 -52.63 -3.61
C TYR A 333 5.12 -53.21 -2.67
N HIS A 334 5.04 -54.55 -2.63
CA HIS A 334 4.07 -55.28 -1.83
C HIS A 334 4.71 -55.98 -0.61
N GLY A 335 5.91 -55.54 -0.21
CA GLY A 335 6.71 -56.16 0.85
C GLY A 335 7.59 -57.30 0.35
N GLU A 336 7.95 -58.20 1.27
CA GLU A 336 8.90 -59.29 1.01
C GLU A 336 8.42 -60.22 -0.11
N CYS A 337 9.34 -60.64 -0.98
CA CYS A 337 9.04 -61.54 -2.08
C CYS A 337 8.68 -62.92 -1.53
N ARG A 338 7.42 -63.35 -1.69
CA ARG A 338 6.93 -64.68 -1.30
C ARG A 338 7.37 -65.81 -2.23
N ALA A 339 8.50 -65.65 -2.91
CA ALA A 339 9.05 -66.65 -3.80
C ALA A 339 9.26 -67.97 -3.03
N GLY A 340 8.70 -69.07 -3.55
CA GLY A 340 8.82 -70.38 -2.92
C GLY A 340 7.80 -70.70 -1.82
N CYS A 341 6.80 -69.84 -1.58
CA CYS A 341 5.67 -70.12 -0.68
C CYS A 341 4.33 -70.18 -1.42
N ASP A 342 4.36 -70.19 -2.76
CA ASP A 342 3.15 -70.22 -3.59
C ASP A 342 2.64 -71.67 -3.73
N PRO A 343 1.41 -71.97 -3.26
CA PRO A 343 0.83 -73.30 -3.32
C PRO A 343 0.57 -73.78 -4.75
N THR A 344 0.63 -72.88 -5.75
CA THR A 344 0.55 -73.27 -7.17
C THR A 344 1.82 -73.94 -7.69
N THR A 345 2.92 -73.86 -6.95
CA THR A 345 4.18 -74.54 -7.27
C THR A 345 4.38 -75.75 -6.36
N THR A 346 4.85 -76.87 -6.91
CA THR A 346 5.09 -78.10 -6.12
C THR A 346 6.10 -77.90 -5.00
N THR A 347 7.07 -77.00 -5.21
CA THR A 347 8.07 -76.63 -4.20
C THR A 347 7.47 -75.75 -3.10
N GLY A 348 6.57 -74.83 -3.46
CA GLY A 348 5.91 -73.96 -2.49
C GLY A 348 4.83 -74.66 -1.67
N ASP A 349 4.09 -75.59 -2.25
CA ASP A 349 3.10 -76.41 -1.55
C ASP A 349 3.73 -77.32 -0.48
N SER A 350 4.98 -77.75 -0.71
CA SER A 350 5.72 -78.54 0.28
C SER A 350 6.23 -77.73 1.49
N TYR A 351 6.25 -76.40 1.39
CA TYR A 351 6.70 -75.52 2.46
C TYR A 351 5.53 -75.21 3.42
N GLN A 352 5.43 -75.99 4.51
CA GLN A 352 4.51 -75.68 5.61
C GLN A 352 5.25 -74.88 6.69
N PRO A 353 4.78 -73.68 7.07
CA PRO A 353 5.40 -72.96 8.18
C PRO A 353 5.26 -73.78 9.47
N HIS A 354 6.36 -73.93 10.20
CA HIS A 354 6.32 -74.54 11.54
C HIS A 354 5.43 -73.68 12.45
N GLN A 355 4.42 -74.31 13.06
CA GLN A 355 3.53 -73.67 14.03
C GLN A 355 4.24 -73.30 15.33
#